data_AF-A0A7W6LUP9-F1
#
_entry.id   AF-A0A7W6LUP9-F1
#
_cell.length_a   1.000
_cell.length_b   1.000
_cell.length_c   1.000
_cell.angle_alpha   90.00
_cell.angle_beta   90.00
_cell.angle_gamma   90.00
#
_symmetry.space_group_name_H-M   'P 1'
#
loop_
_entity.id
_entity.type
_entity.pdbx_description
1 polymer ?
#
loop_
_entity_poly.entity_id
_entity_poly.type
_entity_poly.pdbx_seq_one_letter_code
_entity_poly.pdbx_strand_id
1 'polypeptide(L)'
;MKPLEERFHSMMKPRATATDIQAVIAEIDAEVARLSDAAGLAHAKSLDGAISDADADQARKDEQGLRFAIERWISRKETLAGRFAERTQSDAAQALRKQYEDTVTETVVLAADLKERIPEIFAELTSLLERVLSNNACVYQVNQSKPGGAASITPAEQQARGFIGTGQWPNLNHVSRLTDIRIPRFDGDGFLWPQPEAKRPMQFFDVFGEAERAKQATKAKYVVQRTDNRQGTVSLFHADGVFQLGYQAHRCWLLPQQVEACRAAKMTVTPVDAREAADA
;
A
#
# COMPACT_ATOMS: atom_id res chain seq x y z
N MET A 1 -27.99 45.95 -16.15
CA MET A 1 -26.71 45.24 -15.96
C MET A 1 -25.67 46.27 -15.50
N LYS A 2 -24.82 45.99 -14.52
CA LYS A 2 -23.79 46.96 -14.08
C LYS A 2 -22.75 47.17 -15.18
N PRO A 3 -22.18 48.38 -15.33
CA PRO A 3 -21.06 48.61 -16.26
C PRO A 3 -19.88 47.67 -15.97
N LEU A 4 -19.18 47.21 -17.01
CA LEU A 4 -18.04 46.29 -16.88
C LEU A 4 -16.97 46.83 -15.93
N GLU A 5 -16.74 48.14 -15.94
CA GLU A 5 -15.85 48.85 -15.01
C GLU A 5 -16.19 48.59 -13.54
N GLU A 6 -17.48 48.73 -13.20
CA GLU A 6 -17.97 48.60 -11.84
C GLU A 6 -17.90 47.14 -11.37
N ARG A 7 -18.06 46.20 -12.31
CA ARG A 7 -17.87 44.77 -12.09
C ARG A 7 -16.40 44.42 -11.88
N PHE A 8 -15.49 44.95 -12.69
CA PHE A 8 -14.04 44.84 -12.49
C PHE A 8 -13.66 45.28 -11.07
N HIS A 9 -14.10 46.47 -10.63
CA HIS A 9 -13.81 46.94 -9.28
C HIS A 9 -14.44 46.08 -8.19
N SER A 10 -15.64 45.53 -8.43
CA SER A 10 -16.27 44.57 -7.51
C SER A 10 -15.45 43.28 -7.39
N MET A 11 -14.84 42.81 -8.49
CA MET A 11 -13.96 41.65 -8.53
C MET A 11 -12.59 41.88 -7.90
N MET A 12 -12.24 43.11 -7.53
CA MET A 12 -11.04 43.42 -6.74
C MET A 12 -11.28 43.34 -5.23
N LYS A 13 -12.53 43.17 -4.78
CA LYS A 13 -12.86 43.06 -3.35
C LYS A 13 -12.62 41.64 -2.81
N PRO A 14 -12.24 41.45 -1.53
CA PRO A 14 -11.92 40.12 -0.97
C PRO A 14 -13.05 39.08 -1.04
N ARG A 15 -14.30 39.52 -1.24
CA ARG A 15 -15.49 38.65 -1.28
C ARG A 15 -15.80 38.07 -2.67
N ALA A 16 -15.07 38.47 -3.71
CA ALA A 16 -15.29 37.95 -5.05
C ALA A 16 -14.92 36.47 -5.11
N THR A 17 -15.78 35.64 -5.72
CA THR A 17 -15.52 34.21 -5.91
C THR A 17 -14.66 33.98 -7.16
N ALA A 18 -13.96 32.84 -7.23
CA ALA A 18 -13.20 32.47 -8.42
C ALA A 18 -14.09 32.44 -9.68
N THR A 19 -15.32 31.92 -9.55
CA THR A 19 -16.32 31.88 -10.63
C THR A 19 -16.70 33.27 -11.12
N ASP A 20 -16.95 34.22 -10.21
CA ASP A 20 -17.31 35.59 -10.61
C ASP A 20 -16.14 36.29 -11.33
N ILE A 21 -14.91 36.08 -10.85
CA ILE A 21 -13.70 36.64 -11.46
C ILE A 21 -13.53 36.07 -12.88
N GLN A 22 -13.69 34.76 -13.07
CA GLN A 22 -13.61 34.12 -14.38
C GLN A 22 -14.66 34.66 -15.35
N ALA A 23 -15.89 34.89 -14.89
CA ALA A 23 -16.95 35.46 -15.71
C ALA A 23 -16.60 36.88 -16.18
N VAL A 24 -16.03 37.72 -15.30
CA VAL A 24 -15.60 39.08 -15.68
C VAL A 24 -14.39 39.06 -16.62
N ILE A 25 -13.46 38.10 -16.48
CA ILE A 25 -12.35 37.91 -17.43
C ILE A 25 -12.90 37.62 -18.84
N ALA A 26 -13.88 36.71 -18.96
CA ALA A 26 -14.50 36.38 -20.23
C ALA A 26 -15.24 37.58 -20.86
N GLU A 27 -15.86 38.42 -20.06
CA GLU A 27 -16.49 39.66 -20.53
C GLU A 27 -15.48 40.70 -20.99
N ILE A 28 -14.33 40.82 -20.31
CA ILE A 28 -13.24 41.69 -20.76
C ILE A 28 -12.70 41.19 -22.11
N ASP A 29 -12.59 39.88 -22.32
CA ASP A 29 -12.18 39.30 -23.61
C ASP A 29 -13.16 39.64 -24.74
N ALA A 30 -14.46 39.53 -24.48
CA ALA A 30 -15.49 39.92 -25.44
C ALA A 30 -15.42 41.43 -25.76
N GLU A 31 -15.18 42.27 -24.75
CA GLU A 31 -15.06 43.72 -24.94
C GLU A 31 -13.79 44.10 -25.70
N VAL A 32 -12.66 43.44 -25.44
CA VAL A 32 -11.41 43.62 -26.19
C VAL A 32 -11.59 43.22 -27.65
N ALA A 33 -12.26 42.10 -27.94
CA ALA A 33 -12.57 41.69 -29.31
C ALA A 33 -13.42 42.74 -30.03
N ARG A 34 -14.51 43.19 -29.38
CA ARG A 34 -15.41 44.23 -29.92
C ARG A 34 -14.67 45.54 -30.21
N LEU A 35 -13.80 45.99 -29.31
CA LEU A 35 -13.00 47.20 -29.49
C LEU A 35 -11.96 47.03 -30.60
N SER A 36 -11.39 45.83 -30.75
CA SER A 36 -10.41 45.52 -31.81
C SER A 36 -11.06 45.57 -33.20
N ASP A 37 -12.26 45.00 -33.35
CA ASP A 37 -13.03 45.09 -34.60
C ASP A 37 -13.35 46.55 -34.94
N ALA A 38 -13.79 47.34 -33.96
CA ALA A 38 -14.06 48.76 -34.14
C ALA A 38 -12.81 49.55 -34.51
N ALA A 39 -11.66 49.24 -33.92
CA ALA A 39 -10.38 49.86 -34.25
C ALA A 39 -9.96 49.50 -35.68
N GLY A 40 -10.16 48.26 -36.13
CA GLY A 40 -9.91 47.82 -37.50
C GLY A 40 -10.77 48.57 -38.53
N LEU A 41 -12.05 48.80 -38.21
CA LEU A 41 -12.95 49.60 -39.07
C LEU A 41 -12.54 51.08 -39.12
N ALA A 42 -12.19 51.68 -37.98
CA ALA A 42 -11.71 53.06 -37.91
C ALA A 42 -10.39 53.23 -38.69
N HIS A 43 -9.48 52.27 -38.57
CA HIS A 43 -8.24 52.21 -39.33
C HIS A 43 -8.51 52.16 -40.84
N ALA A 44 -9.37 51.24 -41.29
CA ALA A 44 -9.74 51.12 -42.69
C ALA A 44 -10.37 52.41 -43.24
N LYS A 45 -11.27 53.05 -42.46
CA LYS A 45 -11.87 54.34 -42.82
C LYS A 45 -10.82 55.44 -42.96
N SER A 46 -9.81 55.47 -42.10
CA SER A 46 -8.74 56.50 -42.15
C SER A 46 -7.84 56.41 -43.40
N LEU A 47 -7.88 55.28 -44.09
CA LEU A 47 -7.13 55.02 -45.32
C LEU A 47 -7.99 55.14 -46.58
N ASP A 48 -9.29 55.42 -46.44
CA ASP A 48 -10.21 55.57 -47.57
C ASP A 48 -9.92 56.89 -48.31
N GLY A 49 -9.50 56.79 -49.58
CA GLY A 49 -9.24 57.95 -50.42
C GLY A 49 -10.50 58.69 -50.89
N ALA A 50 -11.70 58.16 -50.61
CA ALA A 50 -12.96 58.75 -51.02
C ALA A 50 -13.58 59.70 -49.96
N ILE A 51 -13.05 59.73 -48.73
CA ILE A 51 -13.54 60.60 -47.66
C ILE A 51 -12.75 61.91 -47.56
N SER A 52 -13.26 62.88 -46.80
CA SER A 52 -12.53 64.13 -46.55
C SER A 52 -11.34 63.93 -45.62
N ASP A 53 -10.31 64.77 -45.73
CA ASP A 53 -9.14 64.75 -44.83
C ASP A 53 -9.55 64.90 -43.35
N ALA A 54 -10.57 65.72 -43.08
CA ALA A 54 -11.08 65.90 -41.73
C ALA A 54 -11.72 64.62 -41.17
N ASP A 55 -12.46 63.87 -41.98
CA ASP A 55 -13.04 62.58 -41.59
C ASP A 55 -11.96 61.51 -41.40
N ALA A 56 -10.93 61.51 -42.25
CA ALA A 56 -9.79 60.61 -42.13
C ALA A 56 -9.02 60.85 -40.81
N ASP A 57 -8.76 62.12 -40.48
CA ASP A 57 -8.09 62.50 -39.23
C ASP A 57 -8.93 62.16 -37.99
N GLN A 58 -10.26 62.31 -38.05
CA GLN A 58 -11.13 61.87 -36.97
C GLN A 58 -11.07 60.34 -36.80
N ALA A 59 -11.12 59.58 -37.90
CA ALA A 59 -11.02 58.13 -37.86
C ALA A 59 -9.69 57.65 -37.24
N ARG A 60 -8.57 58.34 -37.51
CA ARG A 60 -7.27 58.06 -36.83
C ARG A 60 -7.33 58.30 -35.33
N LYS A 61 -7.94 59.40 -34.89
CA LYS A 61 -8.09 59.71 -33.45
C LYS A 61 -8.96 58.65 -32.77
N ASP A 62 -10.04 58.24 -33.43
CA ASP A 62 -10.93 57.18 -32.93
C ASP A 62 -10.17 55.85 -32.81
N GLU A 63 -9.37 55.47 -33.82
CA GLU A 63 -8.51 54.29 -33.78
C GLU A 63 -7.54 54.33 -32.58
N GLN A 64 -6.83 55.45 -32.39
CA GLN A 64 -5.88 55.60 -31.28
C GLN A 64 -6.58 55.51 -29.92
N GLY A 65 -7.75 56.13 -29.77
CA GLY A 65 -8.56 56.04 -28.55
C GLY A 65 -9.02 54.61 -28.26
N LEU A 66 -9.43 53.86 -29.29
CA LEU A 66 -9.82 52.45 -29.17
C LEU A 66 -8.62 51.57 -28.80
N ARG A 67 -7.45 51.77 -29.40
CA ARG A 67 -6.21 51.05 -29.05
C ARG A 67 -5.82 51.27 -27.59
N PHE A 68 -5.88 52.51 -27.10
CA PHE A 68 -5.63 52.80 -25.69
C PHE A 68 -6.65 52.11 -24.76
N ALA A 69 -7.92 52.07 -25.14
CA ALA A 69 -8.95 51.37 -24.38
C ALA A 69 -8.70 49.85 -24.35
N ILE A 70 -8.24 49.25 -25.45
CA ILE A 70 -7.84 47.84 -25.53
C ILE A 70 -6.69 47.55 -24.56
N GLU A 71 -5.60 48.32 -24.62
CA GLU A 71 -4.44 48.15 -23.73
C GLU A 71 -4.84 48.25 -22.26
N ARG A 72 -5.71 49.20 -21.91
CA ARG A 72 -6.25 49.35 -20.55
C ARG A 72 -7.04 48.11 -20.11
N TRP A 73 -7.87 47.54 -20.99
CA TRP A 73 -8.63 46.34 -20.68
C TRP A 73 -7.74 45.09 -20.56
N ILE A 74 -6.70 44.96 -21.40
CA ILE A 74 -5.70 43.89 -21.30
C ILE A 74 -4.99 43.94 -19.96
N SER A 75 -4.50 45.11 -19.54
CA SER A 75 -3.83 45.27 -18.23
C SER A 75 -4.75 44.90 -17.05
N ARG A 76 -6.03 45.26 -17.13
CA ARG A 76 -7.04 44.86 -16.12
C ARG A 76 -7.31 43.37 -16.12
N LYS A 77 -7.37 42.74 -17.30
CA LYS A 77 -7.51 41.30 -17.44
C LYS A 77 -6.35 40.57 -16.76
N GLU A 78 -5.11 40.99 -17.00
CA GLU A 78 -3.92 40.41 -16.38
C GLU A 78 -3.99 40.50 -14.85
N THR A 79 -4.43 41.66 -14.34
CA THR A 79 -4.64 41.86 -12.90
C THR A 79 -5.68 40.88 -12.33
N LEU A 80 -6.83 40.72 -13.00
CA LEU A 80 -7.85 39.75 -12.57
C LEU A 80 -7.37 38.30 -12.71
N ALA A 81 -6.57 37.98 -13.72
CA ALA A 81 -6.02 36.65 -13.93
C ALA A 81 -5.07 36.24 -12.80
N GLY A 82 -4.19 37.15 -12.35
CA GLY A 82 -3.36 36.92 -11.16
C GLY A 82 -4.21 36.66 -9.92
N ARG A 83 -5.25 37.48 -9.70
CA ARG A 83 -6.17 37.32 -8.57
C ARG A 83 -6.99 36.04 -8.62
N PHE A 84 -7.39 35.60 -9.81
CA PHE A 84 -8.06 34.33 -10.02
C PHE A 84 -7.16 33.15 -9.64
N ALA A 85 -5.88 33.19 -10.05
CA ALA A 85 -4.89 32.17 -9.68
C ALA A 85 -4.70 32.11 -8.16
N GLU A 86 -4.53 33.26 -7.49
CA GLU A 86 -4.43 33.32 -6.02
C GLU A 86 -5.66 32.74 -5.33
N ARG A 87 -6.85 33.10 -5.81
CA ARG A 87 -8.11 32.67 -5.20
C ARG A 87 -8.33 31.17 -5.35
N THR A 88 -8.09 30.63 -6.55
CA THR A 88 -8.21 29.19 -6.82
C THR A 88 -7.22 28.37 -6.00
N GLN A 89 -5.98 28.84 -5.84
CA GLN A 89 -5.00 28.21 -4.94
C GLN A 89 -5.46 28.25 -3.47
N SER A 90 -5.99 29.40 -3.01
CA SER A 90 -6.50 29.54 -1.65
C SER A 90 -7.69 28.63 -1.37
N ASP A 91 -8.66 28.57 -2.28
CA ASP A 91 -9.84 27.71 -2.15
C ASP A 91 -9.44 26.22 -2.16
N ALA A 92 -8.47 25.82 -3.00
CA ALA A 92 -7.92 24.46 -3.01
C ALA A 92 -7.21 24.09 -1.70
N ALA A 93 -6.40 25.00 -1.15
CA ALA A 93 -5.73 24.80 0.13
C ALA A 93 -6.73 24.68 1.30
N GLN A 94 -7.79 25.48 1.29
CA GLN A 94 -8.87 25.40 2.29
C GLN A 94 -9.63 24.07 2.18
N ALA A 95 -9.94 23.62 0.96
CA ALA A 95 -10.60 22.34 0.74
C ALA A 95 -9.74 21.16 1.25
N LEU A 96 -8.45 21.16 0.94
CA LEU A 96 -7.51 20.15 1.43
C LEU A 96 -7.40 20.14 2.96
N ARG A 97 -7.31 21.33 3.57
CA ARG A 97 -7.29 21.46 5.04
C ARG A 97 -8.56 20.90 5.68
N LYS A 98 -9.72 21.23 5.12
CA LYS A 98 -10.99 20.71 5.61
C LYS A 98 -11.04 19.18 5.50
N GLN A 99 -10.65 18.61 4.36
CA GLN A 99 -10.60 17.16 4.17
C GLN A 99 -9.67 16.48 5.19
N TYR A 100 -8.51 17.09 5.47
CA TYR A 100 -7.59 16.62 6.49
C TYR A 100 -8.23 16.62 7.88
N GLU A 101 -8.85 17.74 8.29
CA GLU A 101 -9.52 17.87 9.59
C GLU A 101 -10.69 16.87 9.75
N ASP A 102 -11.49 16.68 8.70
CA ASP A 102 -12.56 15.69 8.65
C ASP A 102 -12.01 14.26 8.82
N THR A 103 -10.94 13.91 8.10
CA THR A 103 -10.29 12.58 8.17
C THR A 103 -9.68 12.31 9.55
N VAL A 104 -9.05 13.31 10.16
CA VAL A 104 -8.51 13.20 11.53
C VAL A 104 -9.64 12.94 12.54
N THR A 105 -10.75 13.65 12.39
CA THR A 105 -11.92 13.50 13.26
C THR A 105 -12.52 12.10 13.13
N GLU A 106 -12.71 11.61 11.90
CA GLU A 106 -13.20 10.25 11.63
C GLU A 106 -12.26 9.18 12.20
N THR A 107 -10.94 9.36 12.05
CA THR A 107 -9.94 8.42 12.59
C THR A 107 -10.04 8.31 14.11
N VAL A 108 -10.25 9.42 14.82
CA VAL A 108 -10.43 9.42 16.28
C VAL A 108 -11.70 8.68 16.69
N VAL A 109 -12.81 8.90 15.98
CA VAL A 109 -14.08 8.20 16.21
C VAL A 109 -13.91 6.70 16.00
N LEU A 110 -13.34 6.29 14.87
CA LEU A 110 -13.09 4.88 14.56
C LEU A 110 -12.14 4.22 15.57
N ALA A 111 -11.11 4.92 16.02
CA ALA A 111 -10.20 4.41 17.04
C ALA A 111 -10.94 4.16 18.37
N ALA A 112 -11.85 5.05 18.76
CA ALA A 112 -12.69 4.86 19.94
C ALA A 112 -13.64 3.66 19.78
N ASP A 113 -14.34 3.57 18.64
CA ASP A 113 -15.25 2.46 18.33
C ASP A 113 -14.53 1.11 18.34
N LEU A 114 -13.33 1.04 17.74
CA LEU A 114 -12.51 -0.17 17.74
C LEU A 114 -12.11 -0.56 19.16
N LYS A 115 -11.67 0.41 19.97
CA LYS A 115 -11.28 0.17 21.36
C LYS A 115 -12.44 -0.32 22.22
N GLU A 116 -13.65 0.18 21.98
CA GLU A 116 -14.84 -0.21 22.71
C GLU A 116 -15.34 -1.60 22.28
N ARG A 117 -15.47 -1.84 20.97
CA ARG A 117 -16.22 -3.00 20.45
C ARG A 117 -15.38 -4.23 20.17
N ILE A 118 -14.13 -4.07 19.75
CA ILE A 118 -13.29 -5.21 19.36
C ILE A 118 -13.04 -6.19 20.52
N PRO A 119 -12.75 -5.75 21.76
CA PRO A 119 -12.52 -6.68 22.86
C PRO A 119 -13.72 -7.60 23.14
N GLU A 120 -14.94 -7.06 23.10
CA GLU A 120 -16.16 -7.84 23.31
C GLU A 120 -16.37 -8.87 22.19
N ILE A 121 -16.28 -8.44 20.93
CA ILE A 121 -16.41 -9.33 19.75
C ILE A 121 -15.36 -10.44 19.80
N PHE A 122 -14.12 -10.10 20.15
CA PHE A 122 -13.04 -11.07 20.24
C PHE A 122 -13.23 -12.05 21.40
N ALA A 123 -13.77 -11.61 22.54
CA ALA A 123 -14.11 -12.48 23.66
C ALA A 123 -15.24 -13.46 23.28
N GLU A 124 -16.30 -12.98 22.63
CA GLU A 124 -17.39 -13.82 22.14
C GLU A 124 -16.92 -14.87 21.13
N LEU A 125 -16.12 -14.44 20.14
CA LEU A 125 -15.57 -15.33 19.13
C LEU A 125 -14.65 -16.38 19.76
N THR A 126 -13.77 -15.97 20.68
CA THR A 126 -12.88 -16.91 21.40
C THR A 126 -13.69 -17.94 22.19
N SER A 127 -14.73 -17.51 22.92
CA SER A 127 -15.62 -18.42 23.66
C SER A 127 -16.31 -19.43 22.75
N LEU A 128 -16.76 -19.00 21.56
CA LEU A 128 -17.36 -19.90 20.58
C LEU A 128 -16.34 -20.92 20.06
N LEU A 129 -15.12 -20.49 19.76
CA LEU A 129 -14.05 -21.36 19.29
C LEU A 129 -13.61 -22.39 20.34
N GLU A 130 -13.56 -22.00 21.62
CA GLU A 130 -13.32 -22.91 22.76
C GLU A 130 -14.40 -23.99 22.86
N ARG A 131 -15.68 -23.60 22.71
CA ARG A 131 -16.80 -24.55 22.70
C ARG A 131 -16.73 -25.52 21.52
N VAL A 132 -16.33 -25.04 20.34
CA VAL A 132 -16.11 -25.90 19.16
C VAL A 132 -14.96 -26.88 19.41
N LEU A 133 -13.82 -26.43 19.94
CA LEU A 133 -12.70 -27.32 20.29
C LEU A 133 -13.12 -28.38 21.31
N SER A 134 -13.85 -27.98 22.35
CA SER A 134 -14.34 -28.90 23.39
C SER A 134 -15.31 -29.94 22.81
N ASN A 135 -16.25 -29.49 21.96
CA ASN A 135 -17.15 -30.40 21.25
C ASN A 135 -16.38 -31.40 20.38
N ASN A 136 -15.40 -30.91 19.60
CA ASN A 136 -14.57 -31.76 18.74
C ASN A 136 -13.83 -32.85 19.55
N ALA A 137 -13.26 -32.48 20.70
CA ALA A 137 -12.58 -33.41 21.60
C ALA A 137 -13.54 -34.45 22.20
N CYS A 138 -14.71 -34.02 22.66
CA CYS A 138 -15.76 -34.89 23.19
C CYS A 138 -16.26 -35.88 22.13
N VAL A 139 -16.63 -35.39 20.94
CA VAL A 139 -17.07 -36.19 19.80
C VAL A 139 -16.00 -37.21 19.41
N TYR A 140 -14.73 -36.81 19.38
CA TYR A 140 -13.63 -37.73 19.12
C TYR A 140 -13.57 -38.85 20.16
N GLN A 141 -13.61 -38.54 21.46
CA GLN A 141 -13.58 -39.54 22.53
C GLN A 141 -14.78 -40.50 22.48
N VAL A 142 -15.99 -39.97 22.28
CA VAL A 142 -17.21 -40.79 22.18
C VAL A 142 -17.17 -41.70 20.95
N ASN A 143 -16.67 -41.21 19.82
CA ASN A 143 -16.54 -42.03 18.61
C ASN A 143 -15.52 -43.17 18.76
N GLN A 144 -14.51 -43.03 19.62
CA GLN A 144 -13.54 -44.10 19.91
C GLN A 144 -14.15 -45.23 20.76
N SER A 145 -15.17 -44.94 21.57
CA SER A 145 -15.79 -45.89 22.50
C SER A 145 -17.24 -46.22 22.18
N LYS A 146 -17.70 -45.91 20.96
CA LYS A 146 -19.11 -46.06 20.59
C LYS A 146 -19.56 -47.53 20.56
N PRO A 147 -20.82 -47.83 20.91
CA PRO A 147 -21.39 -49.18 20.77
C PRO A 147 -21.34 -49.71 19.33
N GLY A 148 -21.22 -51.03 19.18
CA GLY A 148 -21.26 -51.69 17.88
C GLY A 148 -22.56 -51.38 17.13
N GLY A 149 -22.43 -50.95 15.86
CA GLY A 149 -23.56 -50.57 15.02
C GLY A 149 -24.02 -49.11 15.14
N ALA A 150 -23.50 -48.33 16.09
CA ALA A 150 -23.81 -46.90 16.20
C ALA A 150 -23.10 -46.08 15.11
N ALA A 151 -23.83 -45.13 14.50
CA ALA A 151 -23.26 -44.14 13.59
C ALA A 151 -22.25 -43.25 14.33
N SER A 152 -21.18 -42.82 13.64
CA SER A 152 -20.25 -41.85 14.22
C SER A 152 -20.93 -40.48 14.34
N ILE A 153 -20.71 -39.80 15.46
CA ILE A 153 -21.19 -38.44 15.67
C ILE A 153 -20.33 -37.49 14.84
N THR A 154 -20.97 -36.58 14.11
CA THR A 154 -20.32 -35.53 13.34
C THR A 154 -20.01 -34.32 14.24
N PRO A 155 -18.80 -33.75 14.19
CA PRO A 155 -18.49 -32.54 14.96
C PRO A 155 -19.38 -31.33 14.59
N ALA A 156 -19.64 -30.44 15.54
CA ALA A 156 -20.58 -29.33 15.36
C ALA A 156 -20.23 -28.40 14.19
N GLU A 157 -18.95 -28.05 14.02
CA GLU A 157 -18.51 -27.24 12.86
C GLU A 157 -18.80 -27.93 11.53
N GLN A 158 -18.56 -29.25 11.48
CA GLN A 158 -18.77 -30.02 10.27
C GLN A 158 -20.27 -30.10 9.92
N GLN A 159 -21.13 -30.28 10.93
CA GLN A 159 -22.57 -30.26 10.77
C GLN A 159 -23.08 -28.88 10.31
N ALA A 160 -22.59 -27.80 10.91
CA ALA A 160 -22.96 -26.43 10.53
C ALA A 160 -22.55 -26.09 9.09
N ARG A 161 -21.41 -26.62 8.62
CA ARG A 161 -20.92 -26.42 7.25
C ARG A 161 -21.51 -27.40 6.23
N GLY A 162 -22.25 -28.42 6.67
CA GLY A 162 -22.86 -29.42 5.79
C GLY A 162 -21.88 -30.41 5.14
N PHE A 163 -20.71 -30.65 5.73
CA PHE A 163 -19.75 -31.61 5.18
C PHE A 163 -20.03 -33.05 5.64
N ILE A 164 -19.83 -34.02 4.75
CA ILE A 164 -19.93 -35.45 5.06
C ILE A 164 -18.52 -36.04 5.14
N GLY A 165 -18.20 -36.81 6.20
CA GLY A 165 -16.91 -37.53 6.31
C GLY A 165 -15.75 -36.76 6.98
N THR A 166 -14.50 -37.16 6.72
CA THR A 166 -13.29 -36.68 7.44
C THR A 166 -12.78 -35.31 6.99
N GLY A 167 -13.67 -34.31 6.86
CA GLY A 167 -13.27 -32.91 6.64
C GLY A 167 -12.68 -32.57 5.27
N GLN A 168 -13.07 -33.32 4.24
CA GLN A 168 -12.76 -33.02 2.83
C GLN A 168 -14.03 -32.53 2.13
N TRP A 169 -13.91 -31.48 1.30
CA TRP A 169 -14.95 -31.19 0.31
C TRP A 169 -15.10 -32.37 -0.66
N PRO A 170 -16.19 -32.45 -1.43
CA PRO A 170 -16.35 -33.44 -2.51
C PRO A 170 -15.18 -33.45 -3.53
N ASN A 171 -14.38 -32.38 -3.59
CA ASN A 171 -13.20 -32.26 -4.44
C ASN A 171 -11.86 -32.52 -3.71
N LEU A 172 -11.89 -33.11 -2.51
CA LEU A 172 -10.72 -33.46 -1.70
C LEU A 172 -9.86 -32.28 -1.20
N ASN A 173 -10.32 -31.02 -1.34
CA ASN A 173 -9.58 -29.88 -0.81
C ASN A 173 -9.64 -29.82 0.71
N HIS A 174 -8.49 -29.50 1.33
CA HIS A 174 -8.40 -29.20 2.75
C HIS A 174 -9.22 -27.95 3.10
N VAL A 175 -10.07 -28.06 4.11
CA VAL A 175 -10.84 -26.93 4.65
C VAL A 175 -10.13 -26.37 5.86
N SER A 176 -9.82 -25.07 5.83
CA SER A 176 -9.39 -24.34 7.02
C SER A 176 -10.49 -24.40 8.08
N ARG A 177 -10.19 -24.98 9.24
CA ARG A 177 -11.15 -25.08 10.34
C ARG A 177 -11.26 -23.74 11.04
N LEU A 178 -12.42 -23.44 11.63
CA LEU A 178 -12.61 -22.24 12.45
C LEU A 178 -11.58 -22.20 13.59
N THR A 179 -11.23 -23.37 14.11
CA THR A 179 -10.24 -23.53 15.19
C THR A 179 -8.82 -23.16 14.77
N ASP A 180 -8.53 -23.10 13.47
CA ASP A 180 -7.20 -22.78 12.92
C ASP A 180 -7.01 -21.27 12.65
N ILE A 181 -8.08 -20.47 12.82
CA ILE A 181 -8.02 -19.01 12.69
C ILE A 181 -7.00 -18.45 13.68
N ARG A 182 -6.33 -17.35 13.33
CA ARG A 182 -5.49 -16.60 14.27
C ARG A 182 -6.14 -15.25 14.56
N ILE A 183 -6.47 -15.01 15.83
CA ILE A 183 -7.03 -13.74 16.29
C ILE A 183 -5.92 -12.96 16.99
N PRO A 184 -5.47 -11.82 16.45
CA PRO A 184 -4.46 -11.00 17.12
C PRO A 184 -5.02 -10.40 18.41
N ARG A 185 -4.16 -10.11 19.37
CA ARG A 185 -4.54 -9.26 20.50
C ARG A 185 -4.74 -7.83 20.02
N PHE A 186 -5.80 -7.17 20.48
CA PHE A 186 -6.06 -5.78 20.14
C PHE A 186 -5.25 -4.81 21.04
N ASP A 187 -4.94 -5.24 22.25
CA ASP A 187 -4.33 -4.45 23.33
C ASP A 187 -2.83 -4.75 23.53
N GLY A 188 -2.18 -5.50 22.62
CA GLY A 188 -0.76 -5.78 22.71
C GLY A 188 -0.29 -6.80 21.68
N ASP A 189 0.93 -7.31 21.89
CA ASP A 189 1.54 -8.27 20.98
C ASP A 189 0.96 -9.68 21.17
N GLY A 190 0.98 -10.45 20.08
CA GLY A 190 0.62 -11.86 20.06
C GLY A 190 -0.81 -12.14 19.61
N PHE A 191 -1.32 -13.31 19.99
CA PHE A 191 -2.60 -13.83 19.54
C PHE A 191 -3.49 -14.14 20.74
N LEU A 192 -4.76 -13.73 20.65
CA LEU A 192 -5.82 -14.16 21.54
C LEU A 192 -6.23 -15.61 21.25
N TRP A 193 -6.21 -15.99 19.96
CA TRP A 193 -6.54 -17.34 19.50
C TRP A 193 -5.61 -17.83 18.38
N PRO A 194 -5.23 -19.13 18.33
CA PRO A 194 -5.31 -20.04 19.47
C PRO A 194 -4.50 -19.47 20.63
N GLN A 195 -4.95 -19.68 21.88
CA GLN A 195 -4.12 -19.31 23.01
C GLN A 195 -2.76 -19.99 22.79
N PRO A 196 -1.64 -19.24 22.77
CA PRO A 196 -0.34 -19.85 22.59
C PRO A 196 -0.26 -20.94 23.64
N GLU A 197 -0.22 -22.21 23.21
CA GLU A 197 -0.21 -23.36 24.13
C GLU A 197 0.79 -22.97 25.21
N ALA A 198 0.30 -22.70 26.43
CA ALA A 198 1.12 -22.14 27.49
C ALA A 198 2.27 -23.10 27.62
N LYS A 199 3.44 -22.73 27.06
CA LYS A 199 4.44 -23.69 26.53
C LYS A 199 4.43 -24.85 27.49
N ARG A 200 3.81 -25.99 27.13
CA ARG A 200 4.06 -27.20 27.91
C ARG A 200 5.58 -27.25 27.89
N PRO A 201 6.28 -27.12 29.03
CA PRO A 201 7.73 -27.10 29.01
C PRO A 201 8.11 -28.28 28.15
N MET A 202 8.80 -28.01 27.04
CA MET A 202 9.04 -28.97 25.98
C MET A 202 9.98 -30.05 26.54
N GLN A 203 9.46 -30.95 27.38
CA GLN A 203 10.18 -32.09 27.92
C GLN A 203 10.61 -33.04 26.79
N PHE A 204 10.02 -32.89 25.59
CA PHE A 204 10.42 -33.63 24.40
C PHE A 204 11.63 -33.06 23.66
N PHE A 205 11.96 -31.75 23.78
CA PHE A 205 13.12 -31.17 23.09
C PHE A 205 14.38 -31.03 23.94
N ASP A 206 14.29 -31.07 25.27
CA ASP A 206 15.50 -31.07 26.11
C ASP A 206 16.33 -32.35 25.93
N VAL A 207 15.69 -33.49 25.62
CA VAL A 207 16.40 -34.76 25.35
C VAL A 207 17.15 -34.73 24.01
N PHE A 208 16.63 -34.04 22.99
CA PHE A 208 17.35 -33.83 21.72
C PHE A 208 18.31 -32.64 21.78
N GLY A 209 18.15 -31.74 22.76
CA GLY A 209 18.92 -30.51 22.88
C GLY A 209 20.38 -30.76 23.24
N GLU A 210 20.71 -31.75 24.06
CA GLU A 210 22.11 -32.06 24.39
C GLU A 210 22.81 -32.81 23.26
N ALA A 211 22.14 -33.80 22.65
CA ALA A 211 22.70 -34.54 21.52
C ALA A 211 22.94 -33.63 20.32
N GLU A 212 22.00 -32.74 19.97
CA GLU A 212 22.21 -31.81 18.86
C GLU A 212 23.13 -30.65 19.24
N ARG A 213 23.23 -30.22 20.50
CA ARG A 213 24.29 -29.29 20.93
C ARG A 213 25.68 -29.93 20.83
N ALA A 214 25.84 -31.18 21.26
CA ALA A 214 27.08 -31.92 21.12
C ALA A 214 27.47 -32.10 19.64
N LYS A 215 26.50 -32.45 18.80
CA LYS A 215 26.69 -32.57 17.35
C LYS A 215 27.01 -31.21 16.71
N GLN A 216 26.35 -30.13 17.10
CA GLN A 216 26.66 -28.78 16.63
C GLN A 216 28.05 -28.31 17.07
N ALA A 217 28.51 -28.70 18.27
CA ALA A 217 29.86 -28.38 18.74
C ALA A 217 30.97 -29.07 17.92
N THR A 218 30.66 -30.16 17.20
CA THR A 218 31.60 -30.81 16.28
C THR A 218 31.66 -30.17 14.89
N LYS A 219 30.85 -29.14 14.61
CA LYS A 219 30.89 -28.44 13.32
C LYS A 219 32.19 -27.63 13.20
N ALA A 220 32.85 -27.73 12.06
CA ALA A 220 34.01 -26.90 11.71
C ALA A 220 33.83 -26.27 10.32
N LYS A 221 34.51 -25.14 10.06
CA LYS A 221 34.52 -24.48 8.76
C LYS A 221 35.45 -25.22 7.80
N TYR A 222 34.95 -25.52 6.60
CA TYR A 222 35.72 -26.13 5.52
C TYR A 222 35.53 -25.37 4.21
N VAL A 223 36.54 -25.44 3.34
CA VAL A 223 36.44 -25.10 1.93
C VAL A 223 36.23 -26.39 1.15
N VAL A 224 35.09 -26.48 0.45
CA VAL A 224 34.73 -27.62 -0.39
C VAL A 224 34.84 -27.22 -1.85
N GLN A 225 35.57 -28.01 -2.64
CA GLN A 225 35.70 -27.82 -4.08
C GLN A 225 35.54 -29.16 -4.80
N ARG A 226 34.79 -29.18 -5.90
CA ARG A 226 34.68 -30.37 -6.76
C ARG A 226 35.98 -30.61 -7.52
N THR A 227 36.42 -31.86 -7.58
CA THR A 227 37.60 -32.27 -8.38
C THR A 227 37.23 -32.98 -9.67
N ASP A 228 35.95 -33.30 -9.86
CA ASP A 228 35.47 -33.96 -11.06
C ASP A 228 35.20 -32.94 -12.17
N ASN A 229 35.79 -33.14 -13.35
CA ASN A 229 35.53 -32.30 -14.54
C ASN A 229 34.13 -32.53 -15.15
N ARG A 230 33.17 -33.10 -14.42
CA ARG A 230 31.81 -33.36 -14.92
C ARG A 230 30.99 -32.08 -14.93
N GLN A 231 30.37 -31.77 -16.07
CA GLN A 231 29.43 -30.66 -16.20
C GLN A 231 28.19 -30.87 -15.30
N GLY A 232 27.69 -29.79 -14.68
CA GLY A 232 26.51 -29.80 -13.80
C GLY A 232 26.80 -29.29 -12.39
N THR A 233 25.78 -29.22 -11.53
CA THR A 233 25.89 -28.87 -10.10
C THR A 233 25.66 -30.11 -9.22
N VAL A 234 26.33 -30.18 -8.07
CA VAL A 234 26.08 -31.22 -7.06
C VAL A 234 25.44 -30.58 -5.83
N SER A 235 24.33 -31.16 -5.36
CA SER A 235 23.68 -30.69 -4.14
C SER A 235 24.45 -31.21 -2.92
N LEU A 236 25.05 -30.29 -2.17
CA LEU A 236 25.71 -30.56 -0.90
C LEU A 236 24.73 -30.28 0.24
N PHE A 237 24.41 -31.32 1.01
CA PHE A 237 23.64 -31.21 2.25
C PHE A 237 24.60 -30.93 3.40
N HIS A 238 24.60 -29.71 3.91
CA HIS A 238 25.42 -29.36 5.07
C HIS A 238 24.58 -28.81 6.22
N ALA A 239 25.26 -28.44 7.30
CA ALA A 239 24.67 -28.02 8.57
C ALA A 239 23.70 -26.84 8.49
N ASP A 240 23.82 -25.99 7.46
CA ASP A 240 23.10 -24.71 7.35
C ASP A 240 22.13 -24.69 6.16
N GLY A 241 22.02 -25.81 5.43
CA GLY A 241 21.11 -25.94 4.29
C GLY A 241 21.66 -26.80 3.15
N VAL A 242 20.99 -26.70 2.00
CA VAL A 242 21.36 -27.39 0.76
C VAL A 242 21.96 -26.38 -0.21
N PHE A 243 23.19 -26.61 -0.63
CA PHE A 243 23.89 -25.72 -1.57
C PHE A 243 24.22 -26.45 -2.86
N GLN A 244 24.08 -25.76 -4.00
CA GLN A 244 24.49 -26.31 -5.29
C GLN A 244 25.93 -25.93 -5.58
N LEU A 245 26.82 -26.93 -5.55
CA LEU A 245 28.25 -26.74 -5.77
C LEU A 245 28.58 -26.84 -7.28
N GLY A 246 29.06 -25.74 -7.84
CA GLY A 246 29.67 -25.68 -9.18
C GLY A 246 31.17 -26.01 -9.15
N TYR A 247 31.95 -25.36 -10.00
CA TYR A 247 33.42 -25.51 -10.06
C TYR A 247 34.17 -24.62 -9.05
N GLN A 248 33.49 -23.62 -8.49
CA GLN A 248 34.07 -22.71 -7.50
C GLN A 248 34.12 -23.38 -6.12
N ALA A 249 35.16 -23.05 -5.36
CA ALA A 249 35.28 -23.50 -3.98
C ALA A 249 34.31 -22.73 -3.08
N HIS A 250 33.62 -23.42 -2.17
CA HIS A 250 32.67 -22.81 -1.23
C HIS A 250 33.09 -23.05 0.22
N ARG A 251 32.94 -22.00 1.04
CA ARG A 251 33.13 -22.06 2.49
C ARG A 251 31.81 -22.44 3.15
N CYS A 252 31.79 -23.53 3.91
CA CYS A 252 30.60 -23.98 4.63
C CYS A 252 30.97 -24.69 5.94
N TRP A 253 30.00 -24.82 6.84
CA TRP A 253 30.15 -25.62 8.05
C TRP A 253 29.73 -27.07 7.78
N LEU A 254 30.63 -28.00 8.07
CA LEU A 254 30.36 -29.43 7.92
C LEU A 254 30.51 -30.15 9.26
N LEU A 255 29.67 -31.16 9.46
CA LEU A 255 29.87 -32.20 10.46
C LEU A 255 30.92 -33.22 9.98
N PRO A 256 31.59 -33.97 10.88
CA PRO A 256 32.57 -34.98 10.49
C PRO A 256 32.05 -35.99 9.45
N GLN A 257 30.82 -36.49 9.63
CA GLN A 257 30.17 -37.39 8.68
C GLN A 257 29.92 -36.75 7.30
N GLN A 258 29.72 -35.43 7.23
CA GLN A 258 29.53 -34.70 5.98
C GLN A 258 30.87 -34.50 5.26
N VAL A 259 31.97 -34.33 5.99
CA VAL A 259 33.33 -34.29 5.41
C VAL A 259 33.66 -35.63 4.75
N GLU A 260 33.35 -36.74 5.42
CA GLU A 260 33.53 -38.09 4.86
C GLU A 260 32.68 -38.30 3.59
N ALA A 261 31.41 -37.90 3.62
CA ALA A 261 30.53 -37.95 2.45
C ALA A 261 31.06 -37.12 1.27
N CYS A 262 31.58 -35.90 1.53
CA CYS A 262 32.19 -35.06 0.49
C CYS A 262 33.43 -35.72 -0.12
N ARG A 263 34.29 -36.33 0.70
CA ARG A 263 35.49 -37.04 0.22
C ARG A 263 35.11 -38.26 -0.61
N ALA A 264 34.10 -39.03 -0.18
CA ALA A 264 33.57 -40.16 -0.94
C ALA A 264 32.99 -39.72 -2.31
N ALA A 265 32.39 -38.53 -2.37
CA ALA A 265 31.91 -37.90 -3.60
C ALA A 265 33.02 -37.26 -4.46
N LYS A 266 34.30 -37.52 -4.17
CA LYS A 266 35.46 -36.97 -4.88
C LYS A 266 35.52 -35.43 -4.84
N MET A 267 35.19 -34.83 -3.70
CA MET A 267 35.41 -33.40 -3.46
C MET A 267 36.67 -33.19 -2.61
N THR A 268 37.42 -32.12 -2.90
CA THR A 268 38.48 -31.63 -2.03
C THR A 268 37.83 -30.88 -0.88
N VAL A 269 38.15 -31.26 0.35
CA VAL A 269 37.67 -30.62 1.57
C VAL A 269 38.87 -30.19 2.40
N THR A 270 39.13 -28.89 2.45
CA THR A 270 40.27 -28.31 3.16
C THR A 270 39.76 -27.59 4.41
N PRO A 271 40.27 -27.90 5.61
CA PRO A 271 39.88 -27.17 6.82
C PRO A 271 40.30 -25.69 6.69
N VAL A 272 39.42 -24.78 7.09
CA VAL A 272 39.77 -23.36 7.21
C VAL A 272 40.51 -23.19 8.54
N ASP A 273 41.69 -22.58 8.50
CA ASP A 273 42.46 -22.33 9.72
C ASP A 273 41.62 -21.47 10.69
N ALA A 274 41.59 -21.84 11.97
CA ALA A 274 40.72 -21.22 12.97
C ALA A 274 41.00 -19.72 13.12
N ARG A 275 42.19 -19.26 12.73
CA ARG A 275 42.58 -17.84 12.71
C ARG A 275 41.95 -17.06 11.56
N GLU A 276 41.78 -17.65 10.38
CA GLU A 276 41.08 -17.01 9.24
C GLU A 276 39.55 -17.07 9.39
N ALA A 277 39.05 -18.00 10.21
CA ALA A 277 37.62 -18.20 10.44
C ALA A 277 36.97 -17.09 11.29
N ALA A 278 37.72 -16.29 12.05
CA ALA A 278 37.18 -15.26 12.93
C ALA A 278 36.87 -13.92 12.22
N ASP A 279 37.50 -13.67 11.08
CA ASP A 279 37.39 -12.41 10.32
C ASP A 279 36.35 -12.46 9.17
N ALA A 280 35.58 -13.54 9.05
CA ALA A 280 34.60 -13.80 7.99
C ALA A 280 33.29 -14.38 8.51
#